data_AF-A0A170WWB9-F1
#
_entry.id   AF-A0A170WWB9-F1
#
_cell.length_a   1.000
_cell.length_b   1.000
_cell.length_c   1.000
_cell.angle_alpha   90.00
_cell.angle_beta   90.00
_cell.angle_gamma   90.00
#
_symmetry.space_group_name_H-M   'P 1'
#
loop_
_entity.id
_entity.type
_entity.pdbx_description
1 polymer ?
#
loop_
_entity_poly.entity_id
_entity_poly.type
_entity_poly.pdbx_seq_one_letter_code
_entity_poly.pdbx_strand_id
1 'polypeptide(L)'
;GVCHTGEDCFRKGGQVTSALCSDLSQTPPLYCCTFVHTCGDVSSEKVTYFRSPDYPNKSAGSLACDYDLIVQATTCAIRVEYLKVNLARK
;
A
#
# COMPACT_ATOMS: atom_id res chain seq x y z
N GLY A 1 4.09 -4.39 4.06
CA GLY A 1 2.82 -4.15 4.74
C GLY A 1 3.05 -3.94 6.22
N VAL A 2 1.97 -3.85 6.99
CA VAL A 2 1.96 -3.74 8.45
C VAL A 2 1.16 -4.88 9.05
N CYS A 3 1.52 -5.29 10.26
CA CYS A 3 0.93 -6.45 10.90
C CYS A 3 -0.38 -6.08 11.59
N HIS A 4 -1.47 -6.70 11.15
CA HIS A 4 -2.80 -6.50 11.69
C HIS A 4 -3.52 -7.85 11.84
N THR A 5 -4.53 -7.91 12.70
CA THR A 5 -5.48 -9.02 12.65
C THR A 5 -6.22 -8.97 11.31
N GLY A 6 -6.74 -10.10 10.85
CA GLY A 6 -7.50 -10.13 9.60
C GLY A 6 -8.65 -9.11 9.62
N GLU A 7 -9.44 -9.09 10.69
CA GLU A 7 -10.54 -8.16 10.89
C GLU A 7 -10.10 -6.68 10.87
N ASP A 8 -9.03 -6.33 11.59
CA ASP A 8 -8.55 -4.95 11.63
C ASP A 8 -8.02 -4.50 10.26
N CYS A 9 -7.35 -5.39 9.52
CA CYS A 9 -6.89 -5.11 8.17
C CYS A 9 -8.07 -4.78 7.24
N PHE A 10 -9.12 -5.61 7.23
CA PHE A 10 -10.31 -5.36 6.41
C PHE A 10 -11.04 -4.08 6.81
N ARG A 11 -11.18 -3.82 8.11
CA ARG A 11 -11.84 -2.62 8.63
C ARG A 11 -11.15 -1.33 8.17
N LYS A 12 -9.83 -1.36 8.01
CA LYS A 12 -9.04 -0.23 7.51
C LYS A 12 -8.99 -0.15 5.98
N GLY A 13 -9.69 -1.03 5.27
CA GLY A 13 -9.66 -1.08 3.80
C GLY A 13 -8.38 -1.71 3.23
N GLY A 14 -7.60 -2.39 4.06
CA GLY A 14 -6.41 -3.12 3.64
C GLY A 14 -6.74 -4.52 3.13
N GLN A 15 -5.76 -5.13 2.47
CA GLN A 15 -5.84 -6.49 1.98
C GLN A 15 -4.87 -7.38 2.76
N VAL A 16 -5.39 -8.48 3.31
CA VAL A 16 -4.61 -9.51 4.00
C VAL A 16 -3.81 -10.31 2.97
N THR A 17 -2.51 -10.48 3.20
CA THR A 17 -1.66 -11.39 2.43
C THR A 17 -1.53 -12.75 3.13
N SER A 18 -1.02 -13.76 2.43
CA SER A 18 -0.75 -15.09 3.02
C SER A 18 0.42 -15.11 4.00
N ALA A 19 1.18 -14.01 4.10
CA ALA A 19 2.32 -13.92 5.01
C ALA A 19 1.84 -13.63 6.44
N LEU A 20 2.28 -14.47 7.38
CA LEU A 20 2.07 -14.28 8.80
C LEU A 20 3.13 -13.35 9.39
N CYS A 21 2.70 -12.47 10.27
CA CYS A 21 3.57 -11.60 11.06
C CYS A 21 3.88 -12.18 12.44
N SER A 22 2.94 -12.96 12.98
CA SER A 22 3.06 -13.60 14.28
C SER A 22 3.34 -15.08 14.12
N ASP A 23 3.88 -15.68 15.19
CA ASP A 23 3.81 -17.12 15.38
C ASP A 23 2.34 -17.56 15.51
N LEU A 24 2.05 -18.81 15.14
CA LEU A 24 0.71 -19.42 15.19
C LEU A 24 0.16 -19.55 16.63
N SER A 25 1.03 -19.33 17.63
CA SER A 25 0.70 -19.32 19.05
C SER A 25 -0.02 -18.04 19.52
N GLN A 26 -0.01 -16.96 18.73
CA GLN A 26 -0.72 -15.71 19.06
C GLN A 26 -2.18 -15.76 18.60
N THR A 27 -3.11 -15.42 19.49
CA THR A 27 -4.55 -15.40 19.23
C THR A 27 -5.14 -14.00 19.47
N PRO A 28 -5.73 -13.36 18.45
CA PRO A 28 -5.83 -13.78 17.05
C PRO A 28 -4.47 -13.67 16.30
N PRO A 29 -4.25 -14.49 15.26
CA PRO A 29 -3.04 -14.41 14.44
C PRO A 29 -2.95 -13.06 13.70
N LEU A 30 -1.73 -12.56 13.56
CA LEU A 30 -1.43 -11.34 12.81
C LEU A 30 -0.94 -11.69 11.40
N TYR A 31 -1.51 -11.01 10.41
CA TYR A 31 -1.17 -11.13 9.01
C TYR A 31 -0.50 -9.86 8.50
N CYS A 32 0.30 -9.99 7.46
CA CYS A 32 0.81 -8.84 6.73
C CYS A 32 -0.33 -8.22 5.92
N CYS A 33 -0.78 -7.04 6.36
CA CYS A 33 -1.80 -6.22 5.74
C CYS A 33 -1.16 -5.20 4.80
N THR A 34 -1.71 -5.06 3.60
CA THR A 34 -1.23 -4.11 2.59
C THR A 34 -2.35 -3.17 2.16
N PHE A 35 -2.05 -1.87 2.11
CA PHE A 35 -2.94 -0.85 1.58
C PHE A 35 -2.47 -0.51 0.17
N VAL A 36 -3.32 -0.77 -0.83
CA VAL A 36 -2.97 -0.57 -2.25
C VAL A 36 -3.89 0.48 -2.82
N HIS A 37 -3.31 1.62 -3.17
CA HIS A 37 -4.00 2.78 -3.71
C HIS A 37 -3.66 3.02 -5.18
N THR A 38 -4.41 3.92 -5.79
CA THR A 38 -4.27 4.37 -7.18
C THR A 38 -4.37 5.90 -7.26
N CYS A 39 -4.44 6.44 -8.48
CA CYS A 39 -4.55 7.87 -8.72
C CYS A 39 -5.76 8.51 -8.00
N GLY A 40 -5.55 9.67 -7.39
CA GLY A 40 -6.55 10.45 -6.65
C GLY A 40 -6.79 9.98 -5.22
N ASP A 41 -6.14 8.90 -4.79
CA ASP A 41 -6.24 8.42 -3.42
C ASP A 41 -5.33 9.20 -2.47
N VAL A 42 -5.69 9.14 -1.19
CA VAL A 42 -4.89 9.68 -0.09
C VAL A 42 -4.66 8.57 0.93
N SER A 43 -3.44 8.46 1.44
CA SER A 43 -3.10 7.46 2.46
C SER A 43 -2.44 8.10 3.67
N SER A 44 -2.92 7.73 4.87
CA SER A 44 -2.31 8.06 6.16
C SER A 44 -1.61 6.86 6.80
N GLU A 45 -1.51 5.76 6.06
CA GLU A 45 -0.93 4.51 6.53
C GLU A 45 0.60 4.58 6.55
N LYS A 46 1.20 3.98 7.59
CA LYS A 46 2.67 3.99 7.78
C LYS A 46 3.41 3.31 6.62
N VAL A 47 2.80 2.28 6.03
CA VAL A 47 3.33 1.56 4.87
C VAL A 47 2.19 1.38 3.89
N THR A 48 2.37 1.88 2.68
CA THR A 48 1.33 1.92 1.65
C THR A 48 1.93 1.66 0.27
N TYR A 49 1.11 1.15 -0.64
CA TYR A 49 1.51 0.75 -1.98
C TYR A 49 0.68 1.54 -2.99
N PHE A 50 1.34 2.04 -4.02
CA PHE A 50 0.68 2.70 -5.14
C PHE A 50 0.81 1.84 -6.40
N ARG A 51 -0.28 1.74 -7.16
CA ARG A 51 -0.27 1.18 -8.51
C ARG A 51 -0.99 2.12 -9.46
N SER A 52 -0.53 2.17 -10.71
CA SER A 52 -1.29 2.85 -11.75
C SER A 52 -2.68 2.20 -11.92
N PRO A 53 -3.73 2.97 -12.26
CA PRO A 53 -5.11 2.48 -12.37
C PRO A 53 -5.25 1.26 -13.29
N ASP A 54 -4.53 1.28 -14.41
CA ASP A 54 -4.63 0.25 -15.44
C ASP A 54 -3.68 -0.94 -15.20
N TYR A 55 -2.86 -0.92 -14.14
CA TYR A 55 -1.89 -1.99 -13.87
C TYR A 55 -2.60 -3.36 -13.75
N PRO A 56 -2.13 -4.42 -14.45
CA PRO A 56 -0.81 -4.56 -15.08
C PRO A 56 -0.70 -4.04 -16.53
N ASN A 57 -1.80 -3.56 -17.12
CA ASN A 57 -1.79 -2.96 -18.44
C ASN A 57 -1.11 -1.58 -18.42
N LYS A 58 -0.65 -1.13 -19.59
CA LYS A 58 -0.06 0.18 -19.75
C LYS A 58 -1.16 1.23 -19.65
N SER A 59 -0.96 2.26 -18.82
CA SER A 59 -1.92 3.35 -18.71
C SER A 59 -1.97 4.19 -19.99
N ALA A 60 -3.17 4.66 -20.36
CA ALA A 60 -3.47 5.27 -21.66
C ALA A 60 -2.89 6.68 -21.89
N GLY A 61 -1.99 7.17 -21.03
CA GLY A 61 -1.09 8.27 -21.36
C GLY A 61 -1.64 9.69 -21.22
N SER A 62 -2.76 9.92 -20.51
CA SER A 62 -3.28 11.27 -20.27
C SER A 62 -3.62 11.61 -18.82
N LEU A 63 -3.44 10.69 -17.86
CA LEU A 63 -3.70 11.01 -16.46
C LEU A 63 -2.54 11.80 -15.85
N ALA A 64 -2.75 13.10 -15.64
CA ALA A 64 -2.15 13.74 -14.47
C ALA A 64 -2.68 12.98 -13.25
N CYS A 65 -1.77 12.35 -12.51
CA CYS A 65 -2.10 11.44 -11.43
C CYS A 65 -1.34 11.87 -10.18
N ASP A 66 -2.09 12.40 -9.24
CA ASP A 66 -1.68 12.65 -7.87
C ASP A 66 -2.01 11.45 -6.97
N TYR A 67 -1.18 11.27 -5.96
CA TYR A 67 -1.38 10.32 -4.87
C TYR A 67 -0.73 10.93 -3.63
N ASP A 68 -1.56 11.29 -2.65
CA ASP A 68 -1.10 12.07 -1.51
C ASP A 68 -0.84 11.20 -0.28
N LEU A 69 0.28 11.48 0.40
CA LEU A 69 0.66 10.83 1.63
C LEU A 69 0.51 11.79 2.81
N ILE A 70 -0.39 11.48 3.74
CA ILE A 70 -0.52 12.20 5.00
C ILE A 70 0.53 11.64 5.97
N VAL A 71 1.59 12.42 6.18
CA VAL A 71 2.73 12.03 7.00
C VAL A 71 2.50 12.41 8.46
N GLN A 72 2.85 11.52 9.38
CA GLN A 72 2.76 11.80 10.82
C GLN A 72 3.86 12.76 11.26
N ALA A 73 3.57 13.62 12.25
CA ALA A 73 4.54 14.60 12.74
C ALA A 73 5.86 13.99 13.26
N THR A 74 5.84 12.71 13.65
CA THR A 74 7.00 11.96 14.14
C THR A 74 7.77 11.23 13.03
N THR A 75 7.39 11.38 11.77
CA THR A 75 8.08 10.73 10.64
C THR A 75 9.39 11.44 10.32
N CYS A 76 10.51 10.71 10.40
CA CYS A 76 11.82 11.27 10.06
C CYS A 76 12.04 11.43 8.54
N ALA A 77 11.60 10.44 7.75
CA ALA A 77 11.78 10.42 6.31
C ALA A 77 10.74 9.52 5.63
N ILE A 78 10.44 9.81 4.37
CA ILE A 78 9.64 8.96 3.49
C ILE A 78 10.59 8.17 2.60
N ARG A 79 10.44 6.84 2.58
CA ARG A 79 11.19 5.96 1.67
C ARG A 79 10.27 5.50 0.56
N VAL A 80 10.62 5.83 -0.68
CA VAL A 80 9.92 5.35 -1.88
C VAL A 80 10.72 4.21 -2.50
N GLU A 81 10.06 3.08 -2.73
CA GLU A 81 10.64 1.91 -3.36
C GLU A 81 9.81 1.49 -4.58
N TYR A 82 10.49 1.30 -5.71
CA TYR A 82 9.87 0.92 -6.97
C TYR A 82 9.91 -0.59 -7.15
N LEU A 83 8.78 -1.26 -6.95
CA LEU A 83 8.66 -2.71 -7.16
C LEU A 83 8.63 -3.07 -8.66
N LYS A 84 7.97 -2.23 -9.47
CA LYS A 84 7.92 -2.36 -10.94
C LYS A 84 7.68 -1.01 -11.56
N VAL A 85 8.54 -0.63 -12.51
CA VAL A 85 8.46 0.64 -13.23
C VAL A 85 8.66 0.39 -14.71
N ASN A 86 7.69 0.84 -15.51
CA ASN A 86 7.80 0.90 -16.96
C ASN A 86 7.14 2.20 -17.42
N LEU A 87 7.96 3.21 -17.67
CA LEU A 87 7.52 4.53 -18.12
C LEU A 87 7.92 4.69 -19.58
N ALA A 88 7.08 5.40 -20.35
CA ALA A 88 7.44 5.77 -21.72
C ALA A 88 8.73 6.60 -21.68
N ARG A 89 9.72 6.22 -22.49
CA ARG A 89 10.92 7.05 -22.69
C ARG A 89 10.53 8.24 -23.58
N LYS A 90 11.04 9.41 -23.22
CA LYS A 90 11.02 10.58 -24.10
C LYS A 90 12.06 10.41 -25.20
#